data_AF-A0A432FBX3-F1
#
_entry.id   AF-A0A432FBX3-F1
#
_cell.length_a   1.000
_cell.length_b   1.000
_cell.length_c   1.000
_cell.angle_alpha   90.00
_cell.angle_beta   90.00
_cell.angle_gamma   90.00
#
_symmetry.space_group_name_H-M   'P 1'
#
loop_
_entity.id
_entity.type
_entity.pdbx_description
1 polymer ?
#
loop_
_entity_poly.entity_id
_entity_poly.type
_entity_poly.pdbx_seq_one_letter_code
_entity_poly.pdbx_strand_id
1 'polypeptide(L)' 'MYEKDEAKYHLIDFHAETTAEKKVFGLYVDGKASAFVGTHTHVQTAVPFGNICSSAVWT' A
#
# COMPACT_ATOMS: atom_id res chain seq x y z
N MET A 1 -5.41 10.60 6.71
CA MET A 1 -6.54 9.96 6.01
C MET A 1 -7.91 10.37 6.54
N TYR A 2 -8.02 11.09 7.67
CA TYR A 2 -9.30 11.59 8.21
C TYR A 2 -9.43 13.12 8.15
N GLU A 3 -8.43 13.82 7.64
CA GLU A 3 -8.57 15.22 7.22
C GLU A 3 -8.93 15.27 5.74
N LYS A 4 -9.80 16.22 5.37
CA LYS A 4 -10.25 16.45 4.00
C LYS A 4 -9.07 16.93 3.16
N ASP A 5 -8.36 15.98 2.57
CA ASP A 5 -7.51 16.24 1.42
C ASP A 5 -8.38 16.15 0.16
N GLU A 6 -8.31 17.16 -0.71
CA GLU A 6 -9.15 17.26 -1.93
C GLU A 6 -8.57 16.46 -3.11
N ALA A 7 -7.47 15.74 -2.88
CA ALA A 7 -6.85 14.93 -3.91
C ALA A 7 -7.81 13.83 -4.40
N LYS A 8 -7.93 13.71 -5.72
CA LYS A 8 -8.77 12.69 -6.36
C LYS A 8 -8.21 11.27 -6.24
N TYR A 9 -6.89 11.16 -6.09
CA TYR A 9 -6.18 9.89 -5.99
C TYR A 9 -5.21 9.95 -4.81
N HIS A 10 -5.25 8.92 -3.97
CA HIS A 10 -4.35 8.77 -2.83
C HIS A 10 -3.48 7.54 -3.05
N LEU A 11 -2.17 7.76 -3.19
CA LEU A 11 -1.14 6.74 -3.28
C LEU A 11 -0.41 6.65 -1.94
N ILE A 12 -0.28 5.44 -1.40
CA ILE A 12 0.42 5.21 -0.13
C ILE A 12 1.65 4.33 -0.38
N ASP A 13 2.83 4.87 -0.08
CA ASP A 13 4.06 4.09 0.10
C ASP A 13 4.21 3.73 1.57
N PHE A 14 4.24 2.44 1.86
CA PHE A 14 4.42 1.91 3.20
C PHE A 14 5.75 1.18 3.31
N HIS A 15 6.72 1.92 3.85
CA HIS A 15 8.08 1.46 4.11
C HIS A 15 8.11 0.61 5.38
N ALA A 16 7.97 -0.70 5.22
CA ALA A 16 7.98 -1.66 6.32
C ALA A 16 8.75 -2.93 5.94
N GLU A 17 9.37 -3.59 6.90
CA GLU A 17 10.12 -4.83 6.65
C GLU A 17 9.19 -6.04 6.63
N THR A 18 8.27 -6.10 7.59
CA THR A 18 7.52 -7.32 7.81
C THR A 18 6.32 -7.40 6.86
N THR A 19 6.23 -8.52 6.14
CA THR A 19 5.08 -8.81 5.27
C THR A 19 3.75 -8.75 6.03
N ALA A 20 3.72 -9.16 7.30
CA ALA A 20 2.52 -9.10 8.13
C ALA A 20 2.02 -7.66 8.36
N GLU A 21 2.93 -6.70 8.59
CA GLU A 21 2.60 -5.29 8.79
C GLU A 21 2.04 -4.68 7.50
N LYS A 22 2.68 -4.95 6.36
CA LYS A 22 2.19 -4.54 5.03
C LYS A 22 0.79 -5.11 4.74
N LYS A 23 0.53 -6.37 5.11
CA LYS A 23 -0.77 -7.03 4.89
C LYS A 23 -1.88 -6.43 5.76
N VAL A 24 -1.64 -6.27 7.06
CA VAL A 24 -2.64 -5.71 7.99
C VAL A 24 -2.95 -4.26 7.63
N PHE A 25 -1.92 -3.49 7.26
CA PHE A 25 -2.12 -2.12 6.83
C PHE A 25 -2.84 -2.04 5.47
N GLY A 26 -2.51 -2.92 4.52
CA GLY A 26 -3.24 -3.06 3.25
C GLY A 26 -4.74 -3.30 3.44
N LEU A 27 -5.12 -4.15 4.40
CA LEU A 27 -6.52 -4.37 4.77
C LEU A 27 -7.18 -3.14 5.41
N TYR A 28 -6.41 -2.35 6.18
CA TYR A 28 -6.93 -1.15 6.83
C TYR A 28 -7.21 0.00 5.86
N VAL A 29 -6.41 0.10 4.79
CA VAL A 29 -6.52 1.15 3.77
C VAL A 29 -7.32 0.73 2.54
N ASP A 30 -7.80 -0.52 2.49
CA ASP A 30 -8.66 -1.01 1.42
C ASP A 30 -9.95 -0.18 1.36
N GLY A 31 -10.23 0.39 0.18
CA GLY A 31 -11.34 1.33 -0.05
C GLY A 31 -11.13 2.77 0.43
N LYS A 32 -10.01 3.09 1.10
CA LYS A 32 -9.65 4.48 1.50
C LYS A 32 -8.58 5.10 0.61
N ALA A 33 -7.71 4.26 0.04
CA ALA A 33 -6.64 4.68 -0.86
C ALA A 33 -6.87 4.15 -2.27
N SER A 34 -6.39 4.88 -3.27
CA SER A 34 -6.45 4.46 -4.67
C SER A 34 -5.40 3.40 -4.99
N ALA A 35 -4.24 3.47 -4.34
CA ALA A 35 -3.16 2.51 -4.50
C ALA A 35 -2.29 2.40 -3.23
N PHE A 36 -1.79 1.20 -2.96
CA PHE A 36 -0.93 0.88 -1.82
C PHE A 36 0.28 0.09 -2.30
N VAL A 37 1.47 0.59 -2.00
CA VAL A 37 2.75 0.01 -2.40
C VAL A 37 3.61 -0.19 -1.16
N GLY A 38 4.15 -1.39 -0.97
CA GLY A 38 5.08 -1.68 0.12
C GLY A 38 6.53 -1.67 -0.37
N THR A 39 7.41 -0.92 0.28
CA THR A 39 8.84 -0.80 -0.09
C THR A 39 9.76 -1.47 0.96
N HIS A 40 11.04 -1.13 1.05
CA HIS A 40 12.05 -1.64 2.02
C HIS A 40 12.70 -3.00 1.72
N THR A 41 11.95 -4.03 1.28
CA THR A 41 12.51 -5.41 1.16
C THR A 41 13.32 -5.67 -0.11
N HIS A 42 13.36 -4.73 -1.05
CA HIS A 42 14.10 -4.80 -2.31
C HIS A 42 13.79 -6.00 -3.24
N VAL A 43 12.81 -6.82 -2.88
CA VAL A 43 12.34 -7.99 -3.61
C VAL A 43 10.86 -7.79 -3.95
N GLN A 44 10.54 -7.92 -5.23
CA GLN A 44 9.17 -7.81 -5.71
C GLN A 44 8.34 -8.98 -5.20
N THR A 45 7.21 -8.66 -4.56
CA THR A 45 6.26 -9.66 -4.05
C THR A 45 5.02 -9.67 -4.93
N ALA A 46 4.64 -10.84 -5.46
CA ALA A 46 3.42 -11.02 -6.25
C ALA A 46 2.27 -11.55 -5.36
N VAL A 47 1.80 -10.74 -4.42
CA VAL A 47 0.60 -11.05 -3.63
C VAL A 47 -0.58 -10.25 -4.17
N PRO A 48 -1.62 -10.88 -4.73
CA PRO A 48 -2.81 -10.17 -5.13
C PRO A 48 -3.59 -9.72 -3.88
N PHE A 49 -3.81 -8.42 -3.73
CA PHE A 49 -4.66 -7.84 -2.67
C PHE A 49 -5.84 -7.08 -3.30
N GLY A 50 -6.97 -7.77 -3.51
CA GLY A 50 -8.23 -7.13 -3.94
C GLY A 50 -8.07 -6.18 -5.15
N ASN A 51 -8.68 -4.99 -5.07
CA ASN A 51 -8.59 -3.95 -6.10
C ASN A 51 -7.31 -3.11 -6.02
N ILE A 52 -6.39 -3.43 -5.10
CA ILE A 52 -5.22 -2.62 -4.80
C ILE A 52 -3.97 -3.41 -5.21
N CYS A 53 -3.39 -3.03 -6.35
CA CYS A 53 -2.20 -3.68 -6.87
C CYS A 53 -1.00 -3.34 -5.97
N SER A 54 -0.63 -4.24 -5.04
CA SER A 54 0.60 -4.09 -4.26
C SER A 54 1.78 -4.66 -5.03
N SER A 55 2.23 -3.96 -6.08
CA SER A 55 3.58 -4.17 -6.56
C SER A 55 4.52 -3.47 -5.60
N ALA A 56 5.41 -4.20 -4.95
CA ALA A 56 6.58 -3.58 -4.35
C ALA A 56 7.39 -2.94 -5.49
N VAL A 57 7.58 -1.63 -5.45
CA VAL A 57 8.34 -0.87 -6.45
C VAL A 57 9.53 -0.26 -5.73
N TRP A 58 10.74 -0.54 -6.23
CA TRP A 58 11.98 0.11 -5.83
C TRP A 58 11.91 1.61 -6.18
N THR A 59 12.50 2.45 -5.35
CA THR A 59 12.67 3.92 -5.48
C THR A 59 12.26 4.57 -6.80
#